data_AF-A0A522E283-F1
#
_entry.id   AF-A0A522E283-F1
#
_cell.length_a   1.000
_cell.length_b   1.000
_cell.length_c   1.000
_cell.angle_alpha   90.00
_cell.angle_beta   90.00
_cell.angle_gamma   90.00
#
_symmetry.space_group_name_H-M   'P 1'
#
loop_
_entity.id
_entity.type
_entity.pdbx_description
1 polymer ?
#
loop_
_entity_poly.entity_id
_entity_poly.type
_entity_poly.pdbx_seq_one_letter_code
_entity_poly.pdbx_strand_id
1 'polypeptide(L)' 'DAIVGAPKQIHAVVADACIACEKCVAVCPTECLQMHPVEVTLRNWRWPKPTLDIPARTPGIRSNALC' A
#
# COMPACT_ATOMS: atom_id res chain seq x y z
N ASP A 1 -11.29 4.17 14.39
CA ASP A 1 -11.65 2.88 13.78
C ASP A 1 -12.93 3.10 12.99
N ALA A 2 -13.03 2.61 11.77
CA ALA A 2 -14.18 2.85 10.88
C ALA A 2 -15.13 1.64 10.82
N ILE A 3 -14.87 0.60 11.61
CA ILE A 3 -15.71 -0.59 11.72
C ILE A 3 -16.70 -0.43 12.86
N VAL A 4 -17.96 -0.71 12.56
CA VAL A 4 -19.04 -0.75 13.55
C VAL A 4 -19.57 -2.18 13.62
N GLY A 5 -19.66 -2.71 14.84
CA GLY A 5 -20.20 -4.03 15.10
C GLY A 5 -19.97 -4.45 16.56
N ALA A 6 -20.68 -5.50 16.96
CA ALA A 6 -20.56 -6.10 18.28
C ALA A 6 -20.10 -7.56 18.15
N PRO A 7 -19.61 -8.18 19.24
CA PRO A 7 -19.27 -9.59 19.25
C PRO A 7 -20.43 -10.45 18.73
N LYS A 8 -20.13 -11.41 17.84
CA LYS A 8 -21.09 -12.32 17.18
C LYS A 8 -22.09 -11.63 16.23
N GLN A 9 -21.83 -10.40 15.79
CA GLN A 9 -22.59 -9.75 14.73
C GLN A 9 -21.74 -9.53 13.48
N ILE A 10 -22.42 -9.25 12.36
CA ILE A 10 -21.76 -8.85 11.11
C ILE A 10 -21.26 -7.42 11.29
N HIS A 11 -19.96 -7.23 11.14
CA HIS A 11 -19.33 -5.91 11.24
C HIS A 11 -19.42 -5.20 9.89
N ALA A 12 -19.67 -3.89 9.89
CA ALA A 12 -19.76 -3.06 8.70
C ALA A 12 -18.69 -1.96 8.71
N VAL A 13 -18.20 -1.59 7.53
CA VAL A 13 -17.26 -0.47 7.36
C VAL A 13 -18.05 0.79 7.02
N VAL A 14 -17.85 1.87 7.79
CA VAL A 14 -18.41 3.19 7.48
C VAL A 14 -17.48 3.90 6.51
N ALA A 15 -17.92 4.08 5.26
CA ALA A 15 -17.10 4.62 4.18
C ALA A 15 -16.56 6.03 4.48
N ASP A 16 -17.37 6.90 5.06
CA ASP A 16 -17.00 8.29 5.34
C ASP A 16 -15.90 8.44 6.39
N ALA A 17 -15.77 7.47 7.29
CA ALA A 17 -14.72 7.44 8.32
C ALA A 17 -13.52 6.57 7.91
N CYS A 18 -13.62 5.83 6.80
CA CYS A 18 -12.58 4.92 6.34
C CYS A 18 -11.48 5.69 5.58
N ILE A 19 -10.23 5.49 6.00
CA ILE A 19 -9.05 6.13 5.39
C ILE A 19 -8.16 5.14 4.61
N ALA A 20 -8.68 3.94 4.30
CA ALA A 20 -7.96 2.90 3.56
C ALA A 20 -6.60 2.49 4.20
N CYS A 21 -6.58 2.32 5.53
CA CYS A 21 -5.35 1.97 6.26
C CYS A 21 -5.07 0.46 6.41
N GLU A 22 -5.91 -0.40 5.82
CA GLU A 22 -5.74 -1.87 5.74
C GLU A 22 -5.68 -2.66 7.06
N LYS A 23 -5.70 -2.00 8.22
CA LYS A 23 -5.64 -2.65 9.54
C LYS A 23 -6.77 -3.64 9.79
N CYS A 24 -7.95 -3.35 9.25
CA CYS A 24 -9.14 -4.19 9.40
C CYS A 24 -9.04 -5.54 8.67
N VAL A 25 -8.34 -5.59 7.54
CA VAL A 25 -8.16 -6.82 6.75
C VAL A 25 -7.34 -7.82 7.54
N ALA A 26 -6.25 -7.37 8.16
CA ALA A 26 -5.32 -8.23 8.91
C ALA A 26 -5.92 -8.80 10.22
N VAL A 27 -6.90 -8.12 10.82
CA VAL A 27 -7.48 -8.53 12.12
C VAL A 27 -8.76 -9.36 11.98
N CYS A 28 -9.35 -9.42 10.78
CA CYS A 28 -10.62 -10.11 10.57
C CYS A 28 -10.45 -11.64 10.67
N PRO A 29 -11.02 -12.31 11.68
CA PRO A 29 -10.79 -13.74 11.92
C PRO A 29 -11.43 -14.65 10.86
N THR A 30 -12.39 -14.13 10.10
CA THR A 30 -13.11 -14.82 9.04
C THR A 30 -12.66 -14.37 7.65
N GLU A 31 -11.67 -13.47 7.56
CA GLU A 31 -11.09 -12.97 6.31
C GLU A 31 -12.14 -12.42 5.31
N CYS A 32 -13.21 -11.81 5.82
CA CYS A 32 -14.33 -11.34 4.97
C CYS A 32 -14.08 -9.98 4.29
N LEU A 33 -12.98 -9.29 4.58
CA LEU A 33 -12.68 -7.94 4.09
C LEU A 33 -11.51 -7.98 3.10
N GLN A 34 -11.65 -7.27 1.98
CA GLN A 34 -10.62 -7.13 0.96
C GLN A 34 -10.51 -5.68 0.50
N MET A 35 -9.28 -5.23 0.23
CA MET A 35 -9.00 -3.92 -0.35
C MET A 35 -8.71 -4.07 -1.83
N HIS A 36 -9.45 -3.35 -2.66
CA HIS A 36 -9.23 -3.31 -4.09
C HIS A 36 -8.59 -1.98 -4.51
N PRO A 37 -7.61 -2.02 -5.43
CA PRO A 37 -7.07 -0.80 -6.01
C PRO A 37 -8.16 -0.07 -6.81
N VAL A 38 -8.11 1.25 -6.78
CA VAL A 38 -9.02 2.08 -7.57
C VAL A 38 -8.62 1.99 -9.05
N GLU A 39 -9.56 1.62 -9.91
CA GLU A 39 -9.33 1.54 -11.35
C GLU A 39 -8.97 2.90 -11.94
N VAL A 40 -8.02 2.92 -12.87
CA VAL A 40 -7.63 4.14 -13.57
C VAL A 40 -8.67 4.49 -14.65
N THR A 41 -9.33 5.62 -14.47
CA THR A 41 -10.30 6.21 -15.41
C THR A 41 -9.74 7.53 -15.94
N LEU A 42 -10.30 8.06 -17.04
CA LEU A 42 -9.90 9.35 -17.58
C LEU A 42 -9.94 10.50 -16.56
N ARG A 43 -10.76 10.40 -15.50
CA ARG A 43 -10.87 11.42 -14.43
C ARG A 43 -9.77 11.33 -13.37
N ASN A 44 -9.21 10.15 -13.12
CA ASN A 44 -8.19 9.93 -12.08
C ASN A 44 -6.80 9.59 -12.66
N TRP A 45 -6.71 9.51 -13.98
CA TRP A 45 -5.49 9.23 -14.71
C TRP A 45 -4.47 10.33 -14.50
N ARG A 46 -3.23 9.91 -14.27
CA ARG A 46 -2.08 10.78 -14.03
C ARG A 46 -0.88 10.22 -14.79
N TRP A 47 -0.05 11.13 -15.28
CA TRP A 47 1.18 10.75 -15.99
C TRP A 47 2.12 9.98 -15.03
N PRO A 48 2.52 8.73 -15.35
CA PRO A 48 3.46 7.97 -14.53
C PRO A 48 4.87 8.56 -14.67
N LYS A 49 5.59 8.70 -13.54
CA LYS A 49 6.97 9.20 -13.56
C LYS A 49 7.85 8.19 -14.32
N PRO A 50 8.67 8.61 -15.30
CA PRO A 50 9.60 7.71 -15.96
C PRO A 50 10.65 7.22 -14.95
N THR A 51 10.90 5.92 -14.93
CA THR A 51 12.00 5.34 -14.16
C THR A 51 13.30 5.74 -14.85
N LEU A 52 14.09 6.59 -14.20
CA LEU A 52 15.45 6.87 -14.65
C LEU A 52 16.35 5.76 -14.08
N ASP A 53 16.68 4.79 -14.92
CA ASP A 53 17.66 3.75 -14.60
C ASP A 53 19.07 4.36 -14.64
N ILE A 54 19.38 5.18 -13.64
CA ILE A 54 20.73 5.70 -13.45
C ILE A 54 21.55 4.54 -12.87
N PRO A 55 22.58 4.03 -13.57
CA PRO A 55 23.41 2.96 -13.03
C PRO A 55 24.06 3.46 -11.75
N ALA A 56 23.73 2.82 -10.63
CA ALA A 56 24.37 3.08 -9.35
C ALA A 56 25.89 2.89 -9.53
N ARG A 57 26.64 3.96 -9.32
CA ARG A 57 28.10 3.91 -9.21
C ARG A 57 28.44 2.93 -8.09
N THR A 58 28.83 1.71 -8.44
CA THR A 58 29.31 0.71 -7.48
C THR A 58 30.53 1.26 -6.73
N PRO A 59 30.51 1.48 -5.41
CA PRO A 59 31.72 1.68 -4.65
C PRO A 59 32.29 0.29 -4.37
N GLY A 60 33.04 -0.24 -5.34
CA GLY A 60 33.51 -1.61 -5.32
C GLY A 60 34.75 -1.83 -6.18
N ILE A 61 35.69 -0.89 -6.18
CA ILE A 61 37.07 -1.15 -6.59
C ILE A 61 37.90 -1.22 -5.31
N ARG A 62 38.11 -2.45 -4.83
CA ARG A 62 39.22 -2.78 -3.93
C ARG A 62 40.51 -2.70 -4.75
N SER A 63 40.97 -1.49 -5.03
CA SER A 63 42.35 -1.25 -5.46
C SER A 63 43.19 -1.15 -4.20
N ASN A 64 43.92 -2.23 -3.97
CA ASN A 64 44.94 -2.39 -2.96
C ASN A 64 45.88 -1.18 -2.91
N ALA A 65 46.24 -0.79 -1.69
CA ALA A 65 47.52 -0.22 -1.29
C ALA A 65 48.10 1.01 -2.05
N LEU A 66 48.50 1.97 -1.21
CA LEU A 66 49.53 2.98 -1.41
C LEU A 66 49.10 4.31 -2.03
N CYS A 67 49.14 5.29 -1.12
CA CYS A 67 49.27 6.74 -1.29
C CYS A 67 47.99 7.53 -1.58
#